data_AF-A0A497MJ48-F1
#
_entry.id   AF-A0A497MJ48-F1
#
_cell.length_a   1.000
_cell.length_b   1.000
_cell.length_c   1.000
_cell.angle_alpha   90.00
_cell.angle_beta   90.00
_cell.angle_gamma   90.00
#
_symmetry.space_group_name_H-M   'P 1'
#
loop_
_entity.id
_entity.type
_entity.pdbx_description
1 polymer ?
#
loop_
_entity_poly.entity_id
_entity_poly.type
_entity_poly.pdbx_seq_one_letter_code
_entity_poly.pdbx_strand_id
1 'polypeptide(L)' 'MGVGKARVDGRWRITLPAGARGNLKPGDEVVVEEHGDVIVIRKAMDPLKVFHEVVLRVEDRELALKDASEAKHIYGALKE' A
#
# COMPACT_ATOMS: atom_id res chain seq x y z
N MET A 1 -1.00 -1.38 19.58
CA MET A 1 0.44 -1.33 19.23
C MET A 1 1.18 -2.28 20.14
N GLY A 2 1.87 -3.28 19.59
CA GLY A 2 2.76 -4.14 20.36
C GLY A 2 4.20 -3.62 20.28
N VAL A 3 4.88 -3.57 21.41
CA VAL A 3 6.30 -3.19 21.50
C VAL A 3 7.08 -4.42 21.94
N GLY A 4 8.26 -4.65 21.37
CA GLY A 4 9.12 -5.76 21.74
C GLY A 4 10.58 -5.41 21.53
N LYS A 5 11.47 -6.08 22.27
CA LYS A 5 12.91 -5.97 22.10
C LYS A 5 13.36 -7.08 21.13
N ALA A 6 14.24 -6.72 20.20
CA ALA A 6 14.87 -7.66 19.28
C ALA A 6 16.40 -7.58 19.45
N ARG A 7 17.07 -8.70 19.21
CA ARG A 7 18.53 -8.77 19.16
C ARG A 7 18.97 -8.90 17.70
N VAL A 8 20.07 -8.23 17.36
CA VAL A 8 20.75 -8.41 16.07
C VAL A 8 21.62 -9.66 16.17
N ASP A 9 21.46 -10.58 15.22
CA ASP A 9 22.27 -11.80 15.16
C ASP A 9 23.65 -11.54 14.49
N GLY A 10 24.53 -12.54 14.48
CA GLY A 10 25.86 -12.44 13.87
C GLY A 10 25.86 -12.27 12.34
N ARG A 11 24.69 -12.30 11.70
CA ARG A 11 24.51 -12.05 10.26
C ARG A 11 23.80 -10.71 10.00
N TRP A 12 23.76 -9.82 10.99
CA TRP A 12 23.11 -8.51 10.88
C TRP A 12 21.60 -8.56 10.61
N ARG A 13 20.92 -9.61 11.11
CA ARG A 13 19.47 -9.76 10.97
C ARG A 13 18.79 -9.51 12.31
N ILE A 14 17.57 -8.98 12.26
CA ILE A 14 16.68 -8.87 13.42
C ILE A 14 15.54 -9.87 13.33
N THR A 15 15.12 -10.41 14.47
CA THR A 15 13.88 -11.20 14.56
C THR A 15 12.76 -10.28 15.04
N LEU A 16 11.70 -10.12 14.24
CA LEU A 16 10.56 -9.30 14.64
C LEU A 16 9.81 -9.95 15.81
N PRO A 17 9.66 -9.25 16.96
CA PRO A 17 8.88 -9.74 18.09
C PRO A 17 7.44 -10.04 17.68
N ALA A 18 6.84 -11.09 18.24
CA ALA A 18 5.50 -11.55 17.84
C ALA A 18 4.44 -10.45 17.94
N GLY A 19 4.45 -9.64 19.01
CA GLY A 19 3.52 -8.53 19.19
C GLY A 19 3.71 -7.36 18.22
N ALA A 20 4.90 -7.23 17.61
CA ALA A 20 5.22 -6.16 16.66
C ALA A 20 5.12 -6.62 15.19
N ARG A 21 4.99 -7.94 14.94
CA ARG A 21 4.94 -8.53 13.60
C ARG A 21 3.69 -8.11 12.81
N GLY A 22 2.60 -7.80 13.52
CA GLY A 22 1.30 -7.49 12.91
C GLY A 22 0.87 -8.59 11.94
N ASN A 23 0.67 -8.20 10.69
CA ASN A 23 0.17 -9.00 9.57
C ASN A 23 1.28 -9.47 8.59
N LEU A 24 2.55 -9.29 8.95
CA LEU A 24 3.68 -9.82 8.17
C LEU A 24 3.82 -11.33 8.37
N LYS A 25 3.97 -12.05 7.26
CA LYS A 25 4.21 -13.50 7.22
C LYS A 25 5.60 -13.79 6.65
N PRO A 26 6.22 -14.93 7.01
CA PRO A 26 7.45 -15.37 6.36
C PRO A 26 7.28 -15.45 4.84
N GLY A 27 8.23 -14.88 4.10
CA GLY A 27 8.18 -14.81 2.63
C GLY A 27 7.46 -13.58 2.07
N ASP A 28 6.81 -12.76 2.92
CA ASP A 28 6.30 -11.45 2.47
C ASP A 28 7.47 -10.54 2.08
N GLU A 29 7.33 -9.86 0.95
CA GLU A 29 8.20 -8.76 0.57
C GLU A 29 7.82 -7.51 1.39
N VAL A 30 8.83 -6.73 1.77
CA VAL A 30 8.67 -5.54 2.62
C VAL A 30 9.46 -4.37 2.06
N VAL A 31 8.91 -3.17 2.23
CA VAL A 31 9.62 -1.91 2.01
C VAL A 31 10.20 -1.47 3.33
N VAL A 32 11.49 -1.13 3.32
CA VAL A 32 12.24 -0.63 4.48
C VAL A 32 12.61 0.82 4.21
N GLU A 33 12.19 1.72 5.10
CA GLU A 33 12.49 3.14 5.02
C GLU A 33 13.22 3.60 6.27
N GLU A 34 14.24 4.43 6.08
CA GLU A 34 14.95 5.12 7.16
C GLU A 34 14.32 6.49 7.41
N HIS A 35 13.91 6.72 8.65
CA HIS A 35 13.31 7.96 9.15
C HIS A 35 14.14 8.45 10.34
N GLY A 36 15.32 9.01 10.07
CA GLY A 36 16.23 9.49 11.11
C GLY A 36 16.76 8.35 11.97
N ASP A 37 16.33 8.28 13.23
CA ASP A 37 16.70 7.24 14.18
C ASP A 37 15.77 6.01 14.16
N VAL A 38 14.74 6.02 13.30
CA VAL A 38 13.74 4.96 13.20
C VAL A 38 13.79 4.29 11.82
N ILE A 39 13.69 2.96 11.81
CA ILE A 39 13.43 2.19 10.59
C ILE A 39 11.97 1.79 10.56
N VAL A 40 11.29 2.15 9.46
CA VAL A 40 9.89 1.79 9.22
C VAL A 40 9.84 0.64 8.23
N ILE A 41 9.22 -0.46 8.63
CA ILE A 41 9.02 -1.65 7.78
C ILE A 41 7.54 -1.76 7.45
N ARG A 42 7.22 -1.76 6.16
CA ARG A 42 5.85 -1.92 5.66
C ARG A 42 5.77 -3.10 4.70
N LYS A 43 4.64 -3.80 4.69
CA LYS A 43 4.39 -4.84 3.68
C LYS A 43 4.43 -4.20 2.31
N ALA A 44 5.20 -4.78 1.39
CA ALA A 44 5.21 -4.31 0.01
C ALA A 44 3.80 -4.52 -0.56
N MET A 45 3.23 -3.42 -1.06
CA MET A 45 1.98 -3.45 -1.80
C MET A 45 2.35 -3.28 -3.26
N ASP A 46 1.79 -4.12 -4.11
CA ASP A 46 1.91 -3.94 -5.56
C ASP A 46 1.20 -2.63 -5.94
N PRO A 47 1.93 -1.57 -6.35
CA PRO A 47 1.33 -0.29 -6.69
C PRO A 47 0.35 -0.40 -7.86
N LEU A 48 0.60 -1.33 -8.80
CA LEU A 48 -0.29 -1.57 -9.94
C LEU A 48 -1.59 -2.22 -9.47
N LYS A 49 -1.52 -3.14 -8.50
CA LYS A 49 -2.73 -3.74 -7.92
C LYS A 49 -3.62 -2.68 -7.25
N VAL A 50 -3.02 -1.77 -6.47
CA VAL A 50 -3.76 -0.66 -5.84
C VAL A 50 -4.35 0.26 -6.91
N PHE A 51 -3.57 0.61 -7.92
CA PHE A 51 -4.04 1.43 -9.03
C PHE A 51 -5.22 0.77 -9.74
N HIS A 52 -5.15 -0.53 -10.06
CA HIS A 52 -6.25 -1.26 -10.69
C HIS A 52 -7.49 -1.39 -9.81
N GLU A 53 -7.34 -1.54 -8.49
CA GLU A 53 -8.47 -1.58 -7.55
C GLU A 53 -9.13 -0.20 -7.37
N VAL A 54 -8.35 0.88 -7.41
CA VAL A 54 -8.84 2.26 -7.23
C VAL A 54 -9.39 2.86 -8.53
N VAL A 55 -8.84 2.51 -9.69
CA VAL A 55 -9.16 3.16 -10.98
C VAL A 55 -10.39 2.57 -11.68
N LEU A 56 -10.95 1.43 -11.25
CA LEU A 56 -11.97 0.72 -12.04
C LEU A 56 -13.19 0.25 -11.27
N ARG A 57 -13.77 1.09 -10.41
CA ARG A 57 -15.15 0.87 -9.97
C ARG A 57 -15.96 2.16 -10.02
N VAL A 58 -16.40 2.50 -11.22
CA VAL A 58 -17.71 3.13 -11.34
C VAL A 58 -18.73 2.04 -11.03
N GLU A 59 -19.31 2.06 -9.83
CA GLU A 59 -20.33 1.07 -9.42
C GLU A 59 -21.57 1.13 -10.33
N ASP A 60 -21.76 2.27 -10.99
CA ASP A 60 -22.80 2.50 -11.98
C ASP A 60 -22.40 1.95 -13.36
N ARG A 61 -23.07 0.85 -13.74
CA ARG A 61 -22.89 0.18 -15.04
C ARG A 61 -23.14 1.11 -16.24
N GLU A 62 -24.03 2.09 -16.11
CA GLU A 62 -24.31 3.01 -17.22
C GLU A 62 -23.15 3.96 -17.46
N LEU A 63 -22.50 4.46 -16.41
CA LEU A 63 -21.34 5.35 -16.53
C LEU A 63 -20.07 4.60 -16.98
N ALA A 64 -19.91 3.32 -16.62
CA ALA A 64 -18.80 2.49 -17.11
C ALA A 64 -18.81 2.27 -18.63
N LEU A 65 -19.99 2.42 -19.26
CA LEU A 65 -20.19 2.27 -20.71
C LEU A 65 -20.16 3.60 -21.47
N LYS A 66 -20.17 4.73 -20.76
CA LYS A 66 -20.15 6.06 -21.38
C LYS A 66 -18.73 6.47 -21.75
N ASP A 67 -18.59 7.11 -22.90
CA ASP A 67 -17.33 7.69 -23.36
C ASP A 67 -16.84 8.70 -22.30
N ALA A 68 -15.52 8.72 -22.06
CA ALA A 68 -14.87 9.68 -21.16
C ALA A 68 -15.24 11.14 -21.50
N SER A 69 -15.56 11.39 -22.78
CA SER A 69 -16.06 12.68 -23.28
C SER A 69 -17.41 13.08 -22.69
N GLU A 70 -18.34 12.14 -22.49
CA GLU A 70 -19.65 12.43 -21.89
C GLU A 70 -19.56 12.60 -20.37
N ALA A 71 -18.76 11.76 -19.71
CA ALA A 71 -18.56 11.83 -18.26
C ALA A 71 -17.92 13.17 -17.81
N LYS A 72 -17.08 13.77 -18.67
CA LYS A 72 -16.47 15.09 -18.44
C LYS A 72 -17.50 16.20 -18.26
N HIS A 73 -18.64 16.14 -18.95
CA HIS A 73 -19.70 17.15 -18.85
C HIS A 73 -20.46 17.07 -17.52
N ILE A 74 -20.57 15.88 -16.94
CA ILE A 74 -21.30 15.64 -15.69
C ILE A 74 -20.46 16.09 -14.48
N TYR A 75 -19.16 15.74 -14.47
CA TYR A 75 -18.28 16.01 -13.33
C TYR A 75 -17.39 17.24 -13.50
N GLY A 76 -17.56 18.00 -14.58
CA GLY A 76 -16.95 19.32 -14.75
C GLY A 76 -15.44 19.31 -14.61
N ALA A 77 -14.73 18.45 -15.36
CA ALA A 77 -13.28 18.52 -15.35
C ALA A 77 -12.83 19.88 -15.91
N LEU A 78 -12.05 20.64 -15.13
CA LEU A 78 -11.45 21.91 -15.53
C LEU A 78 -10.80 21.75 -16.91
N LYS A 79 -11.23 22.59 -17.86
CA LYS A 79 -10.49 22.81 -19.10
C LYS A 79 -9.30 23.71 -18.77
N GLU A 80 -8.09 23.19 -18.91
CA GLU A 80 -6.99 24.00 -19.43
C GLU A 80 -7.10 24.06 -20.96
#